data_AF-A0A6A3GD81-F1
#
_entry.id   AF-A0A6A3GD81-F1
#
_cell.length_a   1.000
_cell.length_b   1.000
_cell.length_c   1.000
_cell.angle_alpha   90.00
_cell.angle_beta   90.00
_cell.angle_gamma   90.00
#
_symmetry.space_group_name_H-M   'P 1'
#
loop_
_entity.id
_entity.type
_entity.pdbx_description
1 polymer ?
#
loop_
_entity_poly.entity_id
_entity_poly.type
_entity_poly.pdbx_seq_one_letter_code
_entity_poly.pdbx_strand_id
1 'polypeptide(L)'
;NVISADEQELSLADLAEAVPALKKMHARLKGGRRQLGKRRSGDKFQLSPSLFVVFAHRYRAARNAHKCVDYQRLSITKKSKNFKGHAEELRAKEPELKVLLKKALAEQIEIDAGKLMKNIEALEEEVARLDVQHEEDVAKCNQLEVDIKQQEEQYSLTILMLKESYEVEIGKLQNELNEVKAKNSTLKEVVTGRGKSAELGGE
;
A
#
# COMPACT_ATOMS: atom_id res chain seq x y z
N ASN A 1 30.10 34.68 -23.23
CA ASN A 1 30.02 33.36 -23.89
C ASN A 1 28.89 32.56 -23.27
N VAL A 2 27.68 32.71 -23.82
CA VAL A 2 26.54 31.85 -23.46
C VAL A 2 26.76 30.55 -24.21
N ILE A 3 27.20 29.50 -23.52
CA ILE A 3 27.30 28.16 -24.10
C ILE A 3 25.86 27.72 -24.36
N SER A 4 25.52 27.48 -25.63
CA SER A 4 24.18 26.99 -26.01
C SER A 4 23.92 25.67 -25.27
N ALA A 5 22.72 25.47 -24.71
CA ALA A 5 22.34 24.24 -23.99
C ALA A 5 22.52 22.97 -24.86
N ASP A 6 22.59 23.13 -26.18
CA ASP A 6 22.87 22.07 -27.14
C ASP A 6 24.33 21.59 -27.12
N GLU A 7 25.29 22.43 -26.70
CA GLU A 7 26.72 22.11 -26.60
C GLU A 7 27.10 21.45 -25.27
N GLN A 8 26.24 21.53 -24.25
CA GLN A 8 26.53 20.94 -22.95
C GLN A 8 26.56 19.41 -23.05
N GLU A 9 27.69 18.80 -22.71
CA GLU A 9 27.82 17.34 -22.74
C GLU A 9 27.00 16.70 -21.62
N LEU A 10 26.33 15.58 -21.92
CA LEU A 10 25.65 14.77 -20.91
C LEU A 10 26.66 14.34 -19.84
N SER A 11 26.24 14.39 -18.57
CA SER A 11 27.03 13.83 -17.47
C SER A 11 27.17 12.31 -17.64
N LEU A 12 28.11 11.69 -16.94
CA LEU A 12 28.28 10.23 -17.00
C LEU A 12 27.02 9.49 -16.50
N ALA A 13 26.32 10.06 -15.52
CA ALA A 13 25.06 9.53 -14.99
C ALA A 13 23.95 9.66 -16.04
N ASP A 14 23.75 10.84 -16.60
CA ASP A 14 22.73 11.08 -17.64
C ASP A 14 22.99 10.21 -18.87
N LEU A 15 24.26 10.02 -19.24
CA LEU A 15 24.65 9.15 -20.34
C LEU A 15 24.37 7.67 -20.03
N ALA A 16 24.48 7.25 -18.76
CA ALA A 16 24.14 5.90 -18.34
C ALA A 16 22.65 5.59 -18.52
N GLU A 17 21.79 6.60 -18.32
CA GLU A 17 20.33 6.51 -18.47
C GLU A 17 19.86 6.78 -19.91
N ALA A 18 20.52 7.69 -20.63
CA ALA A 18 20.18 8.05 -22.00
C ALA A 18 20.35 6.89 -22.99
N VAL A 19 21.35 6.02 -22.80
CA VAL A 19 21.59 4.85 -23.67
C VAL A 19 20.44 3.84 -23.63
N PRO A 20 19.98 3.34 -22.46
CA PRO A 20 18.79 2.50 -22.39
C PRO A 20 17.51 3.26 -22.79
N ALA A 21 17.40 4.56 -22.48
CA ALA A 21 16.28 5.39 -22.93
C ALA A 21 16.19 5.44 -24.47
N LEU A 22 17.32 5.58 -25.17
CA LEU A 22 17.39 5.57 -26.64
C LEU A 22 16.89 4.24 -27.22
N LYS A 23 17.24 3.11 -26.59
CA LYS A 23 16.73 1.78 -26.97
C LYS A 23 15.21 1.70 -26.81
N LYS A 24 14.67 2.19 -25.69
CA LYS A 24 13.21 2.23 -25.43
C LYS A 24 12.50 3.13 -26.43
N MET A 25 13.03 4.33 -26.70
CA MET A 25 12.51 5.28 -27.70
C MET A 25 12.43 4.64 -29.08
N HIS A 26 13.49 3.96 -29.54
CA HIS A 26 13.46 3.26 -30.82
C HIS A 26 12.50 2.07 -30.85
N ALA A 27 12.33 1.34 -29.74
CA ALA A 27 11.35 0.27 -29.65
C ALA A 27 9.91 0.81 -29.81
N ARG A 28 9.59 1.94 -29.16
CA ARG A 28 8.30 2.64 -29.31
C ARG A 28 8.05 3.05 -30.77
N LEU A 29 9.04 3.67 -31.41
CA LEU A 29 8.95 4.09 -32.82
C LEU A 29 8.76 2.91 -33.80
N LYS A 30 9.36 1.75 -33.49
CA LYS A 30 9.23 0.54 -34.32
C LYS A 30 7.86 -0.13 -34.19
N GLY A 31 7.16 0.06 -33.07
CA GLY A 31 5.86 -0.56 -32.76
C GLY A 31 4.69 -0.14 -33.67
N GLY A 32 4.88 0.82 -34.59
CA GLY A 32 3.81 1.33 -35.45
C GLY A 32 4.09 1.43 -36.96
N ARG A 33 5.28 1.06 -37.46
CA ARG A 33 5.59 1.16 -38.91
C ARG A 33 6.23 -0.11 -39.46
N ARG A 34 5.59 -0.72 -40.46
CA ARG A 34 6.16 -1.80 -41.29
C ARG A 34 7.21 -1.19 -42.22
N GLN A 35 8.41 -1.77 -42.15
CA GLN A 35 9.49 -1.72 -43.15
C GLN A 35 9.74 -0.35 -43.82
N LEU A 36 10.71 0.40 -43.28
CA LEU A 36 11.37 1.47 -44.05
C LEU A 36 11.92 0.84 -45.34
N GLY A 37 11.57 1.42 -46.48
CA GLY A 37 11.89 0.89 -47.82
C GLY A 37 13.35 0.50 -47.98
N LYS A 38 13.63 -0.40 -48.93
CA LYS A 38 15.00 -0.80 -49.26
C LYS A 38 15.79 0.44 -49.69
N ARG A 39 16.98 0.63 -49.11
CA ARG A 39 17.91 1.71 -49.48
C ARG A 39 18.29 1.60 -50.95
N ARG A 40 18.46 2.73 -51.62
CA ARG A 40 18.99 2.76 -52.99
C ARG A 40 20.52 2.79 -52.92
N SER A 41 21.18 2.13 -53.86
CA SER A 41 22.63 2.20 -54.02
C SER A 41 23.00 3.63 -54.45
N GLY A 42 23.38 4.47 -53.49
CA GLY A 42 23.62 5.91 -53.67
C GLY A 42 23.26 6.76 -52.45
N ASP A 43 22.52 6.23 -51.48
CA ASP A 43 22.19 6.95 -50.25
C ASP A 43 23.44 7.20 -49.39
N LYS A 44 23.55 8.41 -48.81
CA LYS A 44 24.63 8.80 -47.88
C LYS A 44 24.72 7.82 -46.69
N PHE A 45 25.89 7.75 -46.04
CA PHE A 45 26.08 6.96 -44.83
C PHE A 45 25.01 7.29 -43.78
N GLN A 46 24.16 6.31 -43.48
CA GLN A 46 23.06 6.45 -42.54
C GLN A 46 23.07 5.28 -41.56
N LEU A 47 22.98 5.61 -40.28
CA LEU A 47 22.87 4.64 -39.20
C LEU A 47 21.39 4.25 -39.02
N SER A 48 21.11 2.95 -38.94
CA SER A 48 19.80 2.48 -38.49
C SER A 48 19.62 2.75 -37.00
N PRO A 49 18.39 2.76 -36.47
CA PRO A 49 18.13 2.88 -35.03
C PRO A 49 18.94 1.90 -34.17
N SER A 50 19.08 0.65 -34.62
CA SER A 50 19.91 -0.36 -33.93
C SER A 50 21.40 -0.03 -33.93
N LEU A 51 21.91 0.55 -35.01
CA LEU A 51 23.31 0.96 -35.10
C LEU A 51 23.59 2.20 -34.25
N PHE A 52 22.64 3.12 -34.11
CA PHE A 52 22.76 4.23 -33.15
C PHE A 52 22.88 3.73 -31.71
N VAL A 53 22.17 2.68 -31.31
CA VAL A 53 22.32 2.08 -29.97
C VAL A 53 23.73 1.50 -29.78
N VAL A 54 24.27 0.78 -30.78
CA VAL A 54 25.64 0.25 -30.72
C VAL A 54 26.66 1.39 -30.63
N PHE A 55 26.45 2.47 -31.40
CA PHE A 55 27.30 3.65 -31.35
C PHE A 55 27.22 4.34 -29.97
N ALA A 56 26.03 4.48 -29.40
CA ALA A 56 25.79 5.02 -28.07
C ALA A 56 26.54 4.25 -26.97
N HIS A 57 26.53 2.91 -27.01
CA HIS A 57 27.30 2.09 -26.07
C HIS A 57 28.81 2.32 -26.17
N ARG A 58 29.33 2.50 -27.39
CA ARG A 58 30.75 2.77 -27.61
C ARG A 58 31.14 4.18 -27.17
N TYR A 59 30.29 5.15 -27.45
CA TYR A 59 30.43 6.52 -26.96
C TYR A 59 30.46 6.56 -25.43
N ARG A 60 29.51 5.89 -24.76
CA ARG A 60 29.48 5.74 -23.29
C ARG A 60 30.73 5.06 -22.75
N ALA A 61 31.20 3.98 -23.36
CA ALA A 61 32.40 3.29 -22.92
C ALA A 61 33.66 4.16 -23.01
N ALA A 62 33.77 4.97 -24.07
CA ALA A 62 34.87 5.92 -24.22
C ALA A 62 34.81 7.03 -23.16
N ARG A 63 33.62 7.61 -22.93
CA ARG A 63 33.37 8.62 -21.88
C ARG A 63 33.69 8.09 -20.48
N ASN A 64 33.28 6.87 -20.15
CA ASN A 64 33.60 6.21 -18.88
C ASN A 64 35.11 6.00 -18.69
N ALA A 65 35.85 5.82 -19.79
CA ALA A 65 37.31 5.70 -19.76
C ALA A 65 38.02 7.07 -19.80
N HIS A 66 37.26 8.17 -19.79
CA HIS A 66 37.76 9.54 -20.00
C HIS A 66 38.59 9.69 -21.29
N LYS A 67 38.17 9.00 -22.36
CA LYS A 67 38.83 8.98 -23.67
C LYS A 67 37.87 9.39 -24.78
N CYS A 68 38.43 9.88 -25.88
CA CYS A 68 37.67 10.06 -27.12
C CYS A 68 37.29 8.71 -27.74
N VAL A 69 36.23 8.69 -28.55
CA VAL A 69 35.84 7.50 -29.30
C VAL A 69 36.89 7.20 -30.37
N ASP A 70 37.45 6.00 -30.32
CA ASP A 70 38.36 5.49 -31.36
C ASP A 70 37.56 5.01 -32.58
N TYR A 71 37.24 5.96 -33.46
CA TYR A 71 36.47 5.74 -34.68
C TYR A 71 37.16 4.80 -35.68
N GLN A 72 38.50 4.81 -35.72
CA GLN A 72 39.28 3.95 -36.59
C GLN A 72 39.14 2.49 -36.15
N ARG A 73 39.28 2.23 -34.86
CA ARG A 73 39.06 0.90 -34.31
C ARG A 73 37.59 0.48 -34.41
N LEU A 74 36.65 1.40 -34.22
CA LEU A 74 35.22 1.14 -34.36
C LEU A 74 34.87 0.71 -35.79
N SER A 75 35.47 1.34 -36.81
CA SER A 75 35.25 0.97 -38.21
C SER A 75 35.87 -0.38 -38.55
N ILE A 76 37.02 -0.74 -38.00
CA ILE A 76 37.67 -2.04 -38.28
C ILE A 76 37.02 -3.21 -37.52
N THR A 77 36.20 -2.92 -36.51
CA THR A 77 35.64 -3.94 -35.63
C THR A 77 34.70 -4.91 -36.35
N LYS A 78 34.99 -6.23 -36.27
CA LYS A 78 34.18 -7.32 -36.87
C LYS A 78 32.72 -7.38 -36.38
N LYS A 79 32.41 -6.77 -35.22
CA LYS A 79 31.08 -6.81 -34.57
C LYS A 79 30.00 -6.02 -35.33
N SER A 80 30.37 -5.10 -36.22
CA SER A 80 29.43 -4.24 -36.94
C SER A 80 29.90 -4.01 -38.37
N LYS A 81 29.52 -4.90 -39.29
CA LYS A 81 29.87 -4.81 -40.73
C LYS A 81 29.50 -3.43 -41.33
N ASN A 82 28.45 -2.80 -40.81
CA ASN A 82 27.96 -1.50 -41.26
C ASN A 82 28.84 -0.31 -40.87
N PHE A 83 29.83 -0.49 -39.99
CA PHE A 83 30.81 0.56 -39.64
C PHE A 83 32.10 0.44 -40.46
N LYS A 84 32.27 -0.66 -41.21
CA LYS A 84 33.51 -0.97 -41.90
C LYS A 84 33.85 0.07 -42.95
N GLY A 85 35.04 0.67 -42.82
CA GLY A 85 35.55 1.68 -43.76
C GLY A 85 34.97 3.09 -43.57
N HIS A 86 34.08 3.30 -42.59
CA HIS A 86 33.35 4.56 -42.42
C HIS A 86 33.74 5.34 -41.15
N ALA A 87 35.04 5.46 -40.86
CA ALA A 87 35.51 6.08 -39.61
C ALA A 87 35.19 7.59 -39.56
N GLU A 88 35.32 8.29 -40.68
CA GLU A 88 35.05 9.73 -40.77
C GLU A 88 33.55 10.03 -40.67
N GLU A 89 32.71 9.20 -41.31
CA GLU A 89 31.27 9.35 -41.25
C GLU A 89 30.73 9.02 -39.86
N LEU A 90 31.31 8.05 -39.15
CA LEU A 90 30.99 7.80 -37.74
C LEU A 90 31.34 8.98 -36.85
N ARG A 91 32.50 9.61 -37.07
CA ARG A 91 32.90 10.83 -36.36
C ARG A 91 31.92 11.97 -36.64
N ALA A 92 31.53 12.17 -37.90
CA ALA A 92 30.56 13.17 -38.30
C ALA A 92 29.15 12.93 -37.74
N LYS A 93 28.82 11.67 -37.35
CA LYS A 93 27.54 11.30 -36.71
C LYS A 93 27.52 11.48 -35.20
N GLU A 94 28.65 11.79 -34.56
CA GLU A 94 28.69 12.01 -33.10
C GLU A 94 27.74 13.12 -32.62
N PRO A 95 27.65 14.30 -33.27
CA PRO A 95 26.72 15.34 -32.86
C PRO A 95 25.25 14.87 -32.94
N GLU A 96 24.89 14.15 -34.00
CA GLU A 96 23.55 13.57 -34.15
C GLU A 96 23.25 12.55 -33.04
N LEU A 97 24.24 11.71 -32.68
CA LEU A 97 24.13 10.80 -31.55
C LEU A 97 23.88 11.55 -30.24
N LYS A 98 24.61 12.64 -29.96
CA LYS A 98 24.44 13.44 -28.74
C LYS A 98 23.03 14.01 -28.63
N VAL A 99 22.51 14.59 -29.73
CA VAL A 99 21.14 15.12 -29.79
C VAL A 99 20.10 14.01 -29.53
N LEU A 100 20.28 12.85 -30.15
CA LEU A 100 19.38 11.70 -29.94
C LEU A 100 19.39 11.22 -28.49
N LEU A 101 20.55 11.20 -27.83
CA LEU A 101 20.66 10.81 -26.42
C LEU A 101 19.96 11.80 -25.48
N LYS A 102 20.17 13.12 -25.68
CA LYS A 102 19.47 14.16 -24.93
C LYS A 102 17.96 14.06 -25.09
N LYS A 103 17.49 13.90 -26.34
CA LYS A 103 16.07 13.74 -26.65
C LYS A 103 15.47 12.49 -25.99
N ALA A 104 16.16 11.35 -26.10
CA ALA A 104 15.68 10.11 -25.53
C ALA A 104 15.59 10.16 -24.00
N LEU A 105 16.55 10.82 -23.35
CA LEU A 105 16.52 11.03 -21.91
C LEU A 105 15.33 11.90 -21.50
N ALA A 106 15.15 13.06 -22.14
CA ALA A 106 14.03 13.96 -21.86
C ALA A 106 12.66 13.27 -22.01
N GLU A 107 12.45 12.53 -23.11
CA GLU A 107 11.22 11.77 -23.34
C GLU A 107 11.00 10.69 -22.27
N GLN A 108 12.07 10.04 -21.81
CA GLN A 108 11.97 9.01 -20.77
C GLN A 108 11.63 9.62 -19.40
N ILE A 109 12.20 10.78 -19.07
CA ILE A 109 11.87 11.54 -17.86
C ILE A 109 10.39 11.93 -17.87
N GLU A 110 9.87 12.45 -18.99
CA GLU A 110 8.48 12.84 -19.13
C GLU A 110 7.53 11.63 -18.95
N ILE A 111 7.86 10.48 -19.56
CA ILE A 111 7.11 9.24 -19.38
C ILE A 111 7.10 8.79 -17.93
N ASP A 112 8.25 8.83 -17.26
CA ASP A 112 8.36 8.34 -15.89
C ASP A 112 7.69 9.31 -14.90
N ALA A 113 7.76 10.63 -15.13
CA ALA A 113 6.98 11.63 -14.40
C ALA A 113 5.47 11.40 -14.56
N GLY A 114 4.99 11.14 -15.78
CA GLY A 114 3.58 10.82 -16.03
C GLY A 114 3.11 9.53 -15.35
N LYS A 115 3.99 8.51 -15.21
CA LYS A 115 3.69 7.30 -14.42
C LYS A 115 3.63 7.60 -12.93
N LEU A 116 4.55 8.41 -12.42
CA LEU A 116 4.57 8.81 -11.01
C LEU A 116 3.28 9.56 -10.64
N MET A 117 2.82 10.50 -11.48
CA MET A 117 1.56 11.22 -11.25
C MET A 117 0.36 10.26 -11.16
N LYS A 118 0.24 9.31 -12.08
CA LYS A 118 -0.85 8.30 -12.05
C LYS A 118 -0.81 7.43 -10.80
N ASN A 119 0.38 7.09 -10.32
CA ASN A 119 0.52 6.33 -9.08
C ASN A 119 0.14 7.16 -7.85
N ILE A 120 0.45 8.46 -7.85
CA ILE A 120 0.06 9.38 -6.77
C ILE A 120 -1.46 9.54 -6.73
N GLU A 121 -2.09 9.80 -7.87
CA GLU A 121 -3.56 9.91 -7.97
C GLU A 121 -4.26 8.65 -7.44
N ALA A 122 -3.77 7.46 -7.79
CA ALA A 122 -4.32 6.19 -7.28
C ALA A 122 -4.16 6.04 -5.76
N LEU A 123 -3.05 6.50 -5.19
CA LEU A 123 -2.82 6.47 -3.74
C LEU A 123 -3.70 7.50 -3.01
N GLU A 124 -3.88 8.69 -3.57
CA GLU A 124 -4.77 9.72 -3.01
C GLU A 124 -6.23 9.23 -2.96
N GLU A 125 -6.70 8.56 -4.02
CA GLU A 125 -8.03 7.93 -4.02
C GLU A 125 -8.17 6.83 -2.96
N GLU A 126 -7.12 6.03 -2.74
CA GLU A 126 -7.13 4.98 -1.71
C GLU A 126 -7.16 5.56 -0.30
N VAL A 127 -6.36 6.60 -0.04
CA VAL A 127 -6.36 7.32 1.25
C VAL A 127 -7.74 7.91 1.53
N ALA A 128 -8.36 8.60 0.56
CA ALA A 128 -9.68 9.17 0.74
C ALA A 128 -10.76 8.12 1.07
N ARG A 129 -10.69 6.92 0.47
CA ARG A 129 -11.60 5.81 0.82
C ARG A 129 -11.37 5.29 2.23
N LEU A 130 -10.10 5.16 2.64
CA LEU A 130 -9.75 4.70 3.97
C LEU A 130 -10.16 5.69 5.06
N ASP A 131 -10.05 6.99 4.80
CA ASP A 131 -10.50 8.03 5.72
C ASP A 131 -12.01 7.95 5.98
N VAL A 132 -12.82 7.81 4.92
CA VAL A 132 -14.28 7.63 5.06
C VAL A 132 -14.59 6.35 5.84
N GLN A 133 -13.93 5.24 5.53
CA GLN A 133 -14.14 3.98 6.26
C GLN A 133 -13.77 4.12 7.74
N HIS A 134 -12.68 4.83 8.05
CA HIS A 134 -12.27 5.07 9.42
C HIS A 134 -13.30 5.89 10.19
N GLU A 135 -13.85 6.95 9.58
CA GLU A 135 -14.92 7.75 10.19
C GLU A 135 -16.17 6.90 10.48
N GLU A 136 -16.58 6.05 9.53
CA GLU A 136 -17.70 5.11 9.72
C GLU A 136 -17.44 4.12 10.87
N ASP A 137 -16.23 3.56 10.94
CA ASP A 137 -15.84 2.62 11.98
C ASP A 137 -15.80 3.29 13.36
N VAL A 138 -15.29 4.53 13.45
CA VAL A 138 -15.31 5.33 14.68
C VAL A 138 -16.75 5.61 15.13
N ALA A 139 -17.63 5.99 14.21
CA ALA A 139 -19.04 6.20 14.53
C ALA A 139 -19.71 4.93 15.06
N LYS A 140 -19.42 3.77 14.45
CA LYS A 140 -19.92 2.48 14.90
C LYS A 140 -19.38 2.09 16.28
N CYS A 141 -18.10 2.30 16.54
CA CYS A 141 -17.49 2.06 17.84
C CYS A 141 -18.15 2.91 18.94
N ASN A 142 -18.37 4.20 18.67
CA ASN A 142 -19.04 5.11 19.62
C ASN A 142 -20.47 4.66 19.92
N GLN A 143 -21.21 4.21 18.89
CA GLN A 143 -22.58 3.71 19.09
C GLN A 143 -22.59 2.44 19.95
N LEU A 144 -21.69 1.48 19.67
CA LEU A 144 -21.59 0.24 20.46
C LEU A 144 -21.25 0.53 21.92
N GLU A 145 -20.42 1.54 22.20
CA GLU A 145 -20.11 1.92 23.58
C GLU A 145 -21.35 2.44 24.33
N VAL A 146 -22.20 3.22 23.66
CA VAL A 146 -23.47 3.67 24.23
C VAL A 146 -24.42 2.50 24.48
N ASP A 147 -24.54 1.59 23.52
CA ASP A 147 -25.42 0.42 23.63
C ASP A 147 -25.01 -0.50 24.80
N ILE A 148 -23.70 -0.72 24.98
CA ILE A 148 -23.16 -1.51 26.09
C ILE A 148 -23.50 -0.86 27.44
N LYS A 149 -23.28 0.45 27.58
CA LYS A 149 -23.58 1.18 28.84
C LYS A 149 -25.06 1.08 29.20
N GLN A 150 -25.95 1.28 28.22
CA GLN A 150 -27.39 1.13 28.44
C GLN A 150 -27.75 -0.29 28.86
N GLN A 151 -27.14 -1.29 28.25
CA GLN A 151 -27.38 -2.68 28.58
C GLN A 151 -26.90 -3.02 30.01
N GLU A 152 -25.72 -2.52 30.41
CA GLU A 152 -25.19 -2.66 31.78
C GLU A 152 -26.11 -2.01 32.83
N GLU A 153 -26.64 -0.82 32.54
CA GLU A 153 -27.61 -0.13 33.40
C GLU A 153 -28.91 -0.94 33.54
N GLN A 154 -29.44 -1.46 32.43
CA GLN A 154 -30.65 -2.30 32.42
C GLN A 154 -30.46 -3.58 33.23
N TYR A 155 -29.32 -4.27 33.07
CA TYR A 155 -29.02 -5.44 33.88
C TYR A 155 -28.88 -5.10 35.37
N SER A 156 -28.24 -3.98 35.69
CA SER A 156 -28.09 -3.51 37.08
C SER A 156 -29.44 -3.26 37.75
N LEU A 157 -30.37 -2.59 37.05
CA LEU A 157 -31.75 -2.38 37.52
C LEU A 157 -32.49 -3.69 37.72
N THR A 158 -32.37 -4.62 36.76
CA THR A 158 -33.04 -5.93 36.83
C THR A 158 -32.55 -6.75 38.02
N ILE A 159 -31.23 -6.75 38.27
CA ILE A 159 -30.62 -7.42 39.43
C ILE A 159 -31.14 -6.80 40.74
N LEU A 160 -31.25 -5.46 40.81
CA LEU A 160 -31.77 -4.76 41.99
C LEU A 160 -33.22 -5.16 42.27
N MET A 161 -34.09 -5.13 41.25
CA MET A 161 -35.49 -5.54 41.39
C MET A 161 -35.65 -6.98 41.86
N LEU A 162 -34.85 -7.91 41.30
CA LEU A 162 -34.85 -9.30 41.73
C LEU A 162 -34.42 -9.44 43.19
N LYS A 163 -33.38 -8.71 43.60
CA LYS A 163 -32.90 -8.72 44.98
C LYS A 163 -33.97 -8.24 45.96
N GLU A 164 -34.63 -7.12 45.66
CA GLU A 164 -35.71 -6.59 46.49
C GLU A 164 -36.88 -7.58 46.58
N SER A 165 -37.25 -8.23 45.47
CA SER A 165 -38.28 -9.28 45.46
C SER A 165 -37.91 -10.45 46.38
N TYR A 166 -36.67 -10.93 46.32
CA TYR A 166 -36.21 -12.02 47.18
C TYR A 166 -36.15 -11.62 48.65
N GLU A 167 -35.73 -10.41 48.98
CA GLU A 167 -35.73 -9.89 50.36
C GLU A 167 -37.14 -9.86 50.95
N VAL A 168 -38.13 -9.42 50.17
CA VAL A 168 -39.55 -9.43 50.57
C VAL A 168 -40.03 -10.86 50.82
N GLU A 169 -39.70 -11.80 49.94
CA GLU A 169 -40.12 -13.20 50.07
C GLU A 169 -39.47 -13.91 51.26
N ILE A 170 -38.18 -13.66 51.51
CA ILE A 170 -37.48 -14.13 52.71
C ILE A 170 -38.17 -13.60 53.98
N GLY A 171 -38.57 -12.32 54.00
CA GLY A 171 -39.28 -11.74 55.14
C GLY A 171 -40.63 -12.42 55.41
N LYS A 172 -41.39 -12.74 54.35
CA LYS A 172 -42.65 -13.51 54.47
C LYS A 172 -42.40 -14.90 55.08
N LEU A 173 -41.43 -15.64 54.55
CA LEU A 173 -41.08 -16.98 55.04
C LEU A 173 -40.59 -16.97 56.50
N GLN A 174 -39.83 -15.95 56.90
CA GLN A 174 -39.39 -15.79 58.29
C GLN A 174 -40.58 -15.54 59.23
N ASN A 175 -41.55 -14.73 58.83
CA ASN A 175 -42.76 -14.48 59.61
C ASN A 175 -43.58 -15.76 59.77
N GLU A 176 -43.81 -16.51 58.68
CA GLU A 176 -44.50 -17.81 58.72
C GLU A 176 -43.77 -18.80 59.65
N LEU A 177 -42.44 -18.88 59.57
CA LEU A 177 -41.63 -19.73 60.42
C LEU A 177 -41.79 -19.37 61.91
N ASN A 178 -41.81 -18.09 62.24
CA ASN A 178 -42.01 -17.62 63.61
C ASN A 178 -43.42 -17.94 64.12
N GLU A 179 -44.45 -17.80 63.29
CA GLU A 179 -45.83 -18.14 63.63
C GLU A 179 -46.00 -19.64 63.90
N VAL A 180 -45.39 -20.50 63.06
CA VAL A 180 -45.36 -21.96 63.26
C VAL A 180 -44.61 -22.33 64.54
N LYS A 181 -43.45 -21.71 64.81
CA LYS A 181 -42.71 -21.92 66.07
C LYS A 181 -43.55 -21.58 67.29
N ALA A 182 -44.25 -20.43 67.27
CA ALA A 182 -45.12 -20.01 68.35
C ALA A 182 -46.27 -21.00 68.59
N LYS A 183 -46.98 -21.42 67.53
CA LYS A 183 -48.05 -22.44 67.62
C LYS A 183 -47.53 -23.76 68.22
N ASN A 184 -46.33 -24.17 67.81
CA ASN A 184 -45.71 -25.41 68.28
C ASN A 184 -45.29 -25.33 69.76
N SER A 185 -44.79 -24.19 70.24
CA SER A 185 -44.52 -23.99 71.67
C SER A 185 -45.80 -24.05 72.51
N THR A 186 -46.89 -23.42 72.06
CA THR A 186 -48.18 -23.47 72.78
C THR A 186 -48.72 -24.90 72.87
N LEU A 187 -48.63 -25.67 71.77
CA LEU A 187 -49.01 -27.08 71.77
C LEU A 187 -48.16 -27.91 72.75
N LYS A 188 -46.84 -27.68 72.79
CA LYS A 188 -45.94 -28.37 73.71
C LYS A 188 -46.27 -28.08 75.18
N GLU A 189 -46.62 -26.84 75.53
CA GLU A 189 -47.10 -26.49 76.87
C GLU A 189 -48.43 -27.19 77.21
N VAL A 190 -49.40 -27.22 76.29
CA VAL A 190 -50.68 -27.92 76.51
C VAL A 190 -50.48 -29.42 76.74
N VAL A 191 -49.60 -30.06 75.97
CA VAL A 191 -49.30 -31.49 76.09
C VAL A 191 -48.57 -31.82 77.39
N THR A 192 -47.63 -30.96 77.83
CA THR A 192 -46.86 -31.17 79.07
C THR A 192 -47.61 -30.74 80.34
N GLY A 193 -48.50 -29.75 80.25
CA GLY A 193 -49.35 -29.29 81.36
C GLY A 193 -50.48 -30.26 81.73
N ARG A 194 -50.98 -31.05 80.76
CA ARG A 194 -52.00 -32.09 81.02
C ARG A 194 -51.51 -33.29 81.84
N GLY A 195 -50.22 -33.39 82.14
CA GLY A 195 -49.65 -34.46 82.97
C GLY A 195 -49.70 -34.24 84.49
N LYS A 196 -50.20 -33.09 84.99
CA LYS A 196 -50.11 -32.73 86.42
C LYS A 196 -51.41 -32.65 87.22
N SER A 197 -52.54 -33.12 86.70
CA SER A 197 -53.79 -33.13 87.46
C SER A 197 -54.54 -34.45 87.33
N ALA A 198 -54.21 -35.39 88.23
CA ALA A 198 -55.14 -36.05 89.16
C ALA A 198 -54.49 -37.33 89.72
N GLU A 199 -53.62 -37.19 90.72
CA GLU A 199 -53.24 -38.29 91.62
C GLU A 199 -53.53 -37.83 93.05
N LEU A 200 -54.81 -37.79 93.40
CA LEU A 200 -55.39 -37.73 94.75
C LEU A 200 -56.82 -38.30 94.56
N GLY A 201 -57.27 -39.43 95.09
CA GLY A 201 -57.02 -40.09 96.37
C GLY A 201 -58.38 -40.22 97.08
N GLY A 202 -58.85 -41.44 97.36
CA GLY A 202 -59.99 -41.68 98.26
C GLY A 202 -60.84 -42.92 97.95
N GLU A 203 -60.48 -44.06 98.56
CA GLU A 203 -61.45 -44.92 99.27
C GLU A 203 -61.72 -44.29 100.65
#